data_AF-A0AAJ1Y900-F1
#
_entry.id   AF-A0AAJ1Y900-F1
#
_cell.length_a   1.000
_cell.length_b   1.000
_cell.length_c   1.000
_cell.angle_alpha   90.00
_cell.angle_beta   90.00
_cell.angle_gamma   90.00
#
_symmetry.space_group_name_H-M   'P 1'
#
loop_
_entity.id
_entity.type
_entity.pdbx_description
1 polymer ?
#
loop_
_entity_poly.entity_id
_entity_poly.type
_entity_poly.pdbx_seq_one_letter_code
_entity_poly.pdbx_strand_id
1 'polypeptide(L)'
;MTDLSSSPKTLAMPEITGVTVAHDGLHYLKPELLLDFISVTPLQLVSITPLAVLYASIGVLQRIDLRKIPVAIKGRVIYPICPQSLPNLRAKLVINGPLKKVKFQGSLIPVTEAQSVKNMTLIGVALEFTVRKT
;
A
#
# COMPACT_ATOMS: atom_id res chain seq x y z
N MET A 1 8.53 -36.46 7.38
CA MET A 1 8.30 -35.40 8.40
C MET A 1 7.67 -34.21 7.69
N THR A 2 6.35 -34.12 7.74
CA THR A 2 5.57 -33.05 7.12
C THR A 2 5.45 -31.95 8.15
N ASP A 3 6.22 -30.87 7.98
CA ASP A 3 6.25 -29.77 8.94
C ASP A 3 4.89 -29.04 8.91
N LEU A 4 4.26 -28.97 10.08
CA LEU A 4 2.92 -28.45 10.30
C LEU A 4 2.89 -26.94 10.04
N SER A 5 2.19 -26.55 8.98
CA SER A 5 1.47 -25.28 8.77
C SER A 5 1.70 -24.17 9.82
N SER A 6 2.88 -23.55 9.83
CA SER A 6 3.02 -22.25 10.45
C SER A 6 2.34 -21.25 9.50
N SER A 7 1.13 -20.80 9.84
CA SER A 7 0.51 -19.69 9.12
C SER A 7 1.49 -18.51 9.09
N PRO A 8 1.72 -17.88 7.93
CA PRO A 8 2.55 -16.70 7.86
C PRO A 8 1.99 -15.64 8.79
N LYS A 9 2.82 -15.08 9.68
CA LYS A 9 2.39 -14.00 10.58
C LYS A 9 2.27 -12.73 9.74
N THR A 10 1.07 -12.17 9.67
CA THR A 10 0.82 -10.89 9.03
C THR A 10 0.69 -9.78 10.07
N LEU A 11 1.08 -8.57 9.67
CA LEU A 11 0.97 -7.34 10.45
C LEU A 11 0.24 -6.31 9.58
N ALA A 12 -0.76 -5.64 10.15
CA ALA A 12 -1.40 -4.52 9.49
C ALA A 12 -0.45 -3.31 9.42
N MET A 13 -0.70 -2.39 8.48
CA MET A 13 -0.06 -1.08 8.49
C MET A 13 -0.33 -0.38 9.85
N PRO A 14 0.71 0.02 10.60
CA PRO A 14 0.53 0.66 11.89
C PRO A 14 0.15 2.13 11.72
N GLU A 15 -0.37 2.72 12.79
CA GLU A 15 -0.48 4.16 12.91
C GLU A 15 0.90 4.79 13.09
N ILE A 16 1.26 5.73 12.22
CA ILE A 16 2.48 6.52 12.31
C ILE A 16 2.12 7.99 12.08
N THR A 17 2.34 8.81 13.11
CA THR A 17 2.04 10.24 13.11
C THR A 17 2.65 10.94 11.90
N GLY A 18 1.83 11.69 11.17
CA GLY A 18 2.25 12.41 9.96
C GLY A 18 2.40 11.54 8.71
N VAL A 19 2.62 10.22 8.85
CA VAL A 19 2.91 9.29 7.74
C VAL A 19 1.67 8.54 7.26
N THR A 20 0.80 8.14 8.18
CA THR A 20 -0.42 7.39 7.86
C THR A 20 -1.69 8.17 8.10
N VAL A 21 -2.76 7.80 7.39
CA VAL A 21 -4.14 8.26 7.64
C VAL A 21 -5.01 7.07 8.02
N ALA A 22 -5.78 7.16 9.10
CA ALA A 22 -6.72 6.12 9.50
C ALA A 22 -8.07 6.28 8.78
N HIS A 23 -8.64 5.20 8.28
CA HIS A 23 -9.99 5.15 7.71
C HIS A 23 -10.49 3.70 7.67
N ASP A 24 -11.74 3.46 8.09
CA ASP A 24 -12.40 2.14 8.07
C ASP A 24 -11.53 0.98 8.60
N GLY A 25 -10.91 1.20 9.77
CA GLY A 25 -10.10 0.19 10.45
C GLY A 25 -8.75 -0.13 9.78
N LEU A 26 -8.34 0.64 8.77
CA LEU A 26 -7.03 0.54 8.12
C LEU A 26 -6.23 1.83 8.27
N HIS A 27 -4.90 1.70 8.21
CA HIS A 27 -3.98 2.83 8.06
C HIS A 27 -3.40 2.86 6.65
N TYR A 28 -3.40 4.05 6.05
CA TYR A 28 -2.97 4.28 4.68
C TYR A 28 -1.67 5.08 4.66
N LEU A 29 -0.63 4.54 4.04
CA LEU A 29 0.60 5.26 3.74
C LEU A 29 0.30 6.39 2.75
N LYS A 30 0.59 7.64 3.14
CA LYS A 30 0.41 8.80 2.27
C LYS A 30 1.35 8.73 1.05
N PRO A 31 0.93 9.26 -0.11
CA PRO A 31 1.79 9.36 -1.29
C PRO A 31 3.09 10.11 -0.99
N GLU A 32 4.13 9.70 -1.69
CA GLU A 32 5.47 10.29 -1.67
C GLU A 32 6.24 10.19 -0.34
N LEU A 33 5.65 9.63 0.71
CA LEU A 33 6.35 9.34 1.96
C LEU A 33 7.08 8.00 1.90
N LEU A 34 8.29 8.01 2.46
CA LEU A 34 9.13 6.83 2.60
C LEU A 34 8.87 6.19 3.96
N LEU A 35 8.59 4.89 3.97
CA LEU A 35 8.38 4.10 5.17
C LEU A 35 9.55 3.14 5.35
N ASP A 36 10.22 3.23 6.50
CA ASP A 36 11.22 2.25 6.93
C ASP A 36 10.54 1.01 7.52
N PHE A 37 11.04 -0.18 7.18
CA PHE A 37 10.46 -1.44 7.66
C PHE A 37 10.54 -1.57 9.18
N ILE A 38 11.59 -1.01 9.80
CA ILE A 38 11.77 -1.03 11.26
C ILE A 38 10.65 -0.29 12.00
N SER A 39 10.03 0.71 11.37
CA SER A 39 8.87 1.43 11.91
C SER A 39 7.60 0.57 11.92
N VAL A 40 7.59 -0.54 11.18
CA VAL A 40 6.51 -1.54 11.20
C VAL A 40 6.85 -2.69 12.13
N THR A 41 8.07 -3.24 12.03
CA THR A 41 8.49 -4.40 12.81
C THR A 41 10.01 -4.58 12.82
N PRO A 42 10.60 -5.10 13.91
CA PRO A 42 11.99 -5.55 13.92
C PRO A 42 12.20 -6.90 13.21
N LEU A 43 11.12 -7.64 12.94
CA LEU A 43 11.21 -8.95 12.31
C LEU A 43 11.56 -8.86 10.82
N GLN A 44 12.10 -9.94 10.26
CA GLN A 44 12.38 -10.00 8.83
C GLN A 44 11.07 -10.03 8.04
N LEU A 45 10.81 -8.96 7.28
CA LEU A 45 9.72 -8.92 6.30
C LEU A 45 10.00 -9.82 5.10
N VAL A 46 8.97 -10.51 4.64
CA VAL A 46 8.99 -11.48 3.54
C VAL A 46 8.25 -10.93 2.32
N SER A 47 7.10 -10.32 2.55
CA SER A 47 6.28 -9.73 1.51
C SER A 47 5.45 -8.56 2.04
N ILE A 48 5.05 -7.69 1.12
CA ILE A 48 4.10 -6.60 1.36
C ILE A 48 2.90 -6.83 0.44
N THR A 49 1.70 -6.81 1.01
CA THR A 49 0.44 -7.00 0.27
C THR A 49 -0.32 -5.67 0.25
N PRO A 50 -0.52 -5.03 -0.91
CA PRO A 50 -1.42 -3.90 -1.03
C PRO A 50 -2.86 -4.35 -0.80
N LEU A 51 -3.58 -3.65 0.09
CA LEU A 51 -4.94 -4.00 0.48
C LEU A 51 -5.98 -3.10 -0.16
N ALA A 52 -5.78 -1.79 -0.12
CA ALA A 52 -6.76 -0.81 -0.57
C ALA A 52 -6.10 0.52 -0.90
N VAL A 53 -6.74 1.32 -1.76
CA VAL A 53 -6.41 2.73 -2.00
C VAL A 53 -7.48 3.61 -1.37
N LEU A 54 -7.04 4.67 -0.69
CA LEU A 54 -7.90 5.73 -0.19
C LEU A 54 -7.73 6.97 -1.08
N TYR A 55 -8.85 7.53 -1.50
CA TYR A 55 -8.91 8.79 -2.22
C TYR A 55 -10.11 9.60 -1.72
N ALA A 56 -10.13 10.90 -2.01
CA ALA A 56 -11.29 11.74 -1.77
C ALA A 56 -11.91 12.15 -3.11
N SER A 57 -13.23 12.29 -3.17
CA SER A 57 -13.97 12.91 -4.27
C SER A 57 -14.94 13.93 -3.71
N ILE A 58 -14.78 15.20 -4.09
CA ILE A 58 -15.61 16.31 -3.58
C ILE A 58 -15.61 16.33 -2.04
N GLY A 59 -14.43 16.14 -1.44
CA GLY A 59 -14.25 16.12 0.02
C GLY A 59 -14.71 14.84 0.74
N VAL A 60 -15.35 13.89 0.05
CA VAL A 60 -15.79 12.62 0.63
C VAL A 60 -14.71 11.56 0.44
N LEU A 61 -14.26 10.93 1.54
CA LEU A 61 -13.33 9.81 1.48
C LEU A 61 -14.00 8.58 0.87
N GLN A 62 -13.28 7.94 -0.04
CA GLN A 62 -13.68 6.75 -0.77
C GLN A 62 -12.54 5.74 -0.79
N ARG A 63 -12.89 4.46 -0.65
CA ARG A 63 -11.96 3.34 -0.61
C ARG A 63 -12.20 2.41 -1.78
N ILE A 64 -11.12 1.92 -2.37
CA ILE A 64 -11.15 0.80 -3.32
C ILE A 64 -10.25 -0.31 -2.82
N ASP A 65 -10.83 -1.49 -2.64
CA ASP A 65 -10.07 -2.69 -2.33
C ASP A 65 -9.27 -3.16 -3.56
N LEU A 66 -8.04 -3.58 -3.30
CA LEU A 66 -7.12 -4.10 -4.30
C LEU A 66 -7.16 -5.63 -4.30
N ARG A 67 -6.67 -6.21 -5.40
CA ARG A 67 -6.33 -7.64 -5.44
C ARG A 67 -5.18 -7.86 -4.45
N LYS A 68 -5.44 -8.58 -3.36
CA LYS A 68 -4.51 -8.86 -2.25
C LYS A 68 -3.40 -9.82 -2.68
N ILE A 69 -2.56 -9.38 -3.60
CA ILE A 69 -1.44 -10.16 -4.16
C ILE A 69 -0.17 -9.80 -3.36
N PRO A 70 0.42 -10.75 -2.60
CA PRO A 70 1.63 -10.48 -1.86
C PRO A 70 2.83 -10.23 -2.79
N VAL A 71 3.57 -9.16 -2.53
CA VAL A 71 4.78 -8.81 -3.27
C VAL A 71 6.01 -9.19 -2.46
N ALA A 72 6.78 -10.18 -2.93
CA ALA A 72 7.95 -10.68 -2.22
C ALA A 72 9.08 -9.65 -2.15
N ILE A 73 9.73 -9.54 -0.99
CA ILE A 73 10.87 -8.66 -0.76
C ILE A 73 12.16 -9.42 -1.10
N LYS A 74 12.61 -9.32 -2.36
CA LYS A 74 13.84 -9.98 -2.85
C LYS A 74 14.90 -9.01 -3.39
N GLY A 75 14.57 -7.73 -3.51
CA GLY A 75 15.40 -6.73 -4.17
C GLY A 75 14.65 -5.40 -4.26
N ARG A 76 14.90 -4.63 -5.33
CA ARG A 76 14.07 -3.47 -5.67
C ARG A 76 12.92 -3.93 -6.58
N VAL A 77 11.69 -3.73 -6.15
CA VAL A 77 10.47 -4.11 -6.87
C VAL A 77 9.63 -2.86 -7.09
N ILE A 78 9.10 -2.71 -8.31
CA ILE A 78 8.09 -1.69 -8.64
C ILE A 78 6.79 -2.43 -8.93
N TYR A 79 5.81 -2.29 -8.05
CA TYR A 79 4.51 -2.94 -8.19
C TYR A 79 3.46 -1.89 -8.65
N PRO A 80 2.83 -2.05 -9.81
CA PRO A 80 1.81 -1.12 -10.28
C PRO A 80 0.51 -1.26 -9.46
N ILE A 81 -0.11 -0.14 -9.09
CA ILE A 81 -1.42 -0.09 -8.42
C ILE A 81 -2.42 0.49 -9.43
N CYS A 82 -3.17 -0.41 -10.07
CA CYS A 82 -4.11 -0.10 -11.14
C CYS A 82 -5.47 -0.78 -10.89
N PRO A 83 -6.28 -0.30 -9.93
CA PRO A 83 -7.64 -0.80 -9.73
C PRO A 83 -8.53 -0.51 -10.94
N GLN A 84 -9.29 -1.51 -11.40
CA GLN A 84 -10.20 -1.38 -12.55
C GLN A 84 -11.31 -0.35 -12.31
N SER A 85 -11.78 -0.21 -11.07
CA SER A 85 -12.81 0.74 -10.66
C SER A 85 -12.34 2.19 -10.59
N LEU A 86 -11.03 2.45 -10.67
CA LEU A 86 -10.47 3.79 -10.71
C LEU A 86 -9.40 3.89 -11.82
N PRO A 87 -9.85 3.90 -13.08
CA PRO A 87 -8.95 3.88 -14.24
C PRO A 87 -8.14 5.17 -14.38
N ASN A 88 -8.50 6.25 -13.67
CA ASN A 88 -7.73 7.49 -13.59
C ASN A 88 -6.50 7.39 -12.67
N LEU A 89 -6.40 6.34 -11.84
CA LEU A 89 -5.23 6.18 -10.97
C LEU A 89 -4.00 5.75 -11.77
N ARG A 90 -2.91 6.48 -11.58
CA ARG A 90 -1.56 6.09 -12.00
C ARG A 90 -0.69 6.03 -10.77
N ALA A 91 -0.59 4.83 -10.18
CA ALA A 91 0.15 4.65 -8.94
C ALA A 91 1.02 3.40 -8.96
N LYS A 92 2.02 3.39 -8.07
CA LYS A 92 2.96 2.29 -7.89
C LYS A 92 3.46 2.24 -6.45
N LEU A 93 3.78 1.04 -6.01
CA LEU A 93 4.52 0.79 -4.79
C LEU A 93 5.98 0.49 -5.17
N VAL A 94 6.90 1.27 -4.63
CA VAL A 94 8.34 1.06 -4.80
C VAL A 94 8.86 0.41 -3.52
N ILE A 95 9.17 -0.87 -3.58
CA ILE A 95 9.72 -1.65 -2.47
C ILE A 95 11.22 -1.80 -2.71
N ASN A 96 12.03 -1.37 -1.74
CA ASN A 96 13.47 -1.56 -1.76
C ASN A 96 13.86 -2.46 -0.58
N GLY A 97 13.97 -3.75 -0.86
CA GLY A 97 14.34 -4.77 0.14
C GLY A 97 15.70 -4.52 0.77
N PRO A 98 16.79 -4.30 0.00
CA PRO A 98 18.12 -4.02 0.53
C PRO A 98 18.15 -2.79 1.46
N LEU A 99 17.46 -1.70 1.08
CA LEU A 99 17.37 -0.50 1.92
C LEU A 99 16.26 -0.57 2.97
N LYS A 100 15.54 -1.70 3.06
CA LYS A 100 14.43 -1.93 3.99
C LYS A 100 13.39 -0.80 3.99
N LYS A 101 13.00 -0.37 2.80
CA LYS A 101 12.15 0.81 2.58
C LYS A 101 11.02 0.52 1.61
N VAL A 102 9.88 1.15 1.82
CA VAL A 102 8.78 1.17 0.86
C VAL A 102 8.24 2.59 0.67
N LYS A 103 7.85 2.91 -0.56
CA LYS A 103 7.26 4.19 -0.93
C LYS A 103 6.03 3.97 -1.80
N PHE A 104 4.94 4.64 -1.47
CA PHE A 104 3.79 4.74 -2.36
C PHE A 104 3.92 6.00 -3.22
N GLN A 105 3.75 5.86 -4.53
CA GLN A 105 3.76 6.98 -5.46
C GLN A 105 2.54 6.93 -6.33
N GLY A 106 1.93 8.08 -6.61
CA GLY A 106 0.84 8.11 -7.57
C GLY A 106 0.12 9.45 -7.67
N SER A 107 -0.68 9.54 -8.72
CA SER A 107 -1.54 10.67 -9.01
C SER A 107 -2.82 10.19 -9.71
N LEU A 108 -3.84 11.05 -9.70
CA LEU A 108 -5.07 10.86 -10.46
C LEU A 108 -4.96 11.68 -11.74
N ILE A 109 -5.04 11.01 -12.89
CA ILE A 109 -4.86 11.58 -14.22
C ILE A 109 -6.11 11.24 -15.04
N PRO A 110 -6.74 12.21 -15.74
CA PRO A 110 -7.86 11.92 -16.63
C PRO A 110 -7.47 10.87 -17.69
N VAL A 111 -8.32 9.86 -17.90
CA VAL A 111 -8.17 8.90 -19.01
C VAL A 111 -8.74 9.48 -20.31
N THR A 112 -9.80 10.30 -20.21
CA THR A 112 -10.42 11.01 -21.32
C THR A 112 -10.78 12.43 -20.88
N GLU A 113 -10.98 13.34 -21.83
CA GLU A 113 -11.36 14.74 -21.55
C GLU A 113 -12.69 14.86 -20.79
N ALA A 114 -13.59 13.89 -20.96
CA ALA A 114 -14.89 13.86 -20.28
C ALA A 114 -14.82 13.43 -18.79
N GLN A 115 -13.72 12.85 -18.32
CA GLN A 115 -13.57 12.40 -16.94
C GLN A 115 -12.86 13.46 -16.09
N SER A 116 -13.61 14.20 -15.28
CA SER A 116 -13.04 15.19 -14.37
C SER A 116 -12.45 14.52 -13.12
N VAL A 117 -11.12 14.62 -12.95
CA VAL A 117 -10.43 14.31 -11.69
C VAL A 117 -10.17 15.56 -10.84
N LYS A 118 -10.64 16.75 -11.27
CA LYS A 118 -10.33 18.05 -10.65
C LYS A 118 -10.67 18.12 -9.16
N ASN A 119 -11.69 17.38 -8.75
CA ASN A 119 -12.15 17.33 -7.36
C ASN A 119 -11.77 16.04 -6.64
N MET A 120 -10.85 15.27 -7.21
CA MET A 120 -10.36 14.02 -6.63
C MET A 120 -8.96 14.19 -6.07
N THR A 121 -8.68 13.56 -4.94
CA THR A 121 -7.35 13.61 -4.31
C THR A 121 -6.94 12.23 -3.85
N LEU A 122 -5.76 11.77 -4.27
CA LEU A 122 -5.19 10.51 -3.78
C LEU A 122 -4.68 10.71 -2.35
N ILE A 123 -5.15 9.91 -1.40
CA ILE A 123 -4.83 10.06 0.03
C ILE A 123 -3.82 9.04 0.51
N GLY A 124 -3.86 7.79 0.02
CA GLY A 124 -2.87 6.79 0.39
C GLY A 124 -3.20 5.36 0.00
N VAL A 125 -2.34 4.44 0.43
CA VAL A 125 -2.48 2.99 0.22
C VAL A 125 -2.36 2.24 1.55
N ALA A 126 -3.28 1.31 1.80
CA ALA A 126 -3.20 0.39 2.93
C ALA A 126 -2.37 -0.84 2.56
N LEU A 127 -1.50 -1.26 3.47
CA LEU A 127 -0.56 -2.36 3.27
C LEU A 127 -0.71 -3.38 4.40
N GLU A 128 -0.45 -4.64 4.08
CA GLU A 128 -0.22 -5.71 5.05
C GLU A 128 1.19 -6.28 4.85
N PHE A 129 1.81 -6.67 5.95
CA PHE A 129 3.22 -7.05 6.01
C PHE A 129 3.33 -8.48 6.50
N THR A 130 3.91 -9.38 5.70
CA THR A 130 4.20 -10.74 6.14
C THR A 130 5.60 -10.82 6.70
N VAL A 131 5.75 -11.38 7.91
CA VAL A 131 7.05 -11.59 8.56
C VAL A 131 7.40 -13.08 8.65
N ARG A 132 8.70 -13.38 8.67
CA ARG A 132 9.19 -14.69 9.12
C ARG A 132 9.10 -14.76 10.63
N LYS A 133 8.54 -15.87 11.14
CA LYS A 133 8.71 -16.24 12.54
C LYS A 133 10.17 -16.67 12.72
N THR A 134 10.85 -16.06 13.68
CA THR A 134 12.11 -16.54 14.24
C THR A 134 11.86 -17.75 15.11
#